data_AF-A0A074YVC8-F1
#
_entry.id   AF-A0A074YVC8-F1
#
_cell.length_a   1.000
_cell.length_b   1.000
_cell.length_c   1.000
_cell.angle_alpha   90.00
_cell.angle_beta   90.00
_cell.angle_gamma   90.00
#
_symmetry.space_group_name_H-M   'P 1'
#
loop_
_entity.id
_entity.type
_entity.pdbx_description
1 polymer ?
#
loop_
_entity_poly.entity_id
_entity_poly.type
_entity_poly.pdbx_seq_one_letter_code
_entity_poly.pdbx_strand_id
1 'polypeptide(L)'
;MFKTAGLSGQYNEYCVLAIGVFNFLVTSISVVLLEKKGRRTLLLWPTLVVAVSLALLTITVNLVTHLKEGVIAQAMGVLSAVLLFCYVSGFALGLGPVPALIVAEIFRQGPRAAAYSLSQTVQWLSNLLVICSYPSIN
;
A
#
# COMPACT_ATOMS: atom_id res chain seq x y z
N MET A 1 -13.78 3.31 -7.00
CA MET A 1 -13.79 2.61 -5.69
C MET A 1 -14.73 3.29 -4.69
N PHE A 2 -14.42 4.45 -4.11
CA PHE A 2 -15.31 5.08 -3.12
C PHE A 2 -16.66 5.55 -3.70
N LYS A 3 -16.66 6.17 -4.89
CA LYS A 3 -17.92 6.48 -5.61
C LYS A 3 -18.73 5.22 -5.92
N THR A 4 -18.06 4.13 -6.30
CA THR A 4 -18.68 2.84 -6.61
C THR A 4 -19.23 2.13 -5.37
N ALA A 5 -18.67 2.42 -4.19
CA ALA A 5 -19.17 1.97 -2.89
C ALA A 5 -20.37 2.78 -2.37
N GLY A 6 -20.89 3.73 -3.15
CA GLY A 6 -22.04 4.57 -2.76
C GLY A 6 -21.69 5.78 -1.90
N LEU A 7 -20.41 6.11 -1.70
CA LEU A 7 -19.99 7.30 -0.97
C LEU A 7 -20.07 8.54 -1.86
N SER A 8 -20.81 9.55 -1.39
CA SER A 8 -20.92 10.84 -2.08
C SER A 8 -19.54 11.51 -2.18
N GLY A 9 -19.31 12.28 -3.26
CA GLY A 9 -18.04 12.95 -3.52
C GLY A 9 -17.59 13.91 -2.42
N GLN A 10 -18.50 14.37 -1.56
CA GLN A 10 -18.20 15.26 -0.43
C GLN A 10 -17.43 14.56 0.70
N TYR A 11 -17.54 13.23 0.83
CA TYR A 11 -16.84 12.47 1.88
C TYR A 11 -15.44 12.01 1.49
N ASN A 12 -15.03 12.21 0.24
CA ASN A 12 -13.77 11.68 -0.27
C ASN A 12 -12.55 12.26 0.47
N GLU A 13 -12.60 13.55 0.83
CA GLU A 13 -11.54 14.23 1.59
C GLU A 13 -11.37 13.61 2.99
N TYR A 14 -12.47 13.33 3.68
CA TYR A 14 -12.46 12.67 4.99
C TYR A 14 -11.94 11.22 4.89
N CYS A 15 -12.26 10.50 3.82
CA CYS A 15 -11.73 9.15 3.59
C CYS A 15 -10.20 9.17 3.40
N VAL A 16 -9.66 10.14 2.65
CA VAL A 16 -8.20 10.29 2.46
C VAL A 16 -7.52 10.60 3.79
N LEU A 17 -8.08 11.51 4.58
CA LEU A 17 -7.57 11.82 5.92
C LEU A 17 -7.59 10.59 6.83
N ALA A 18 -8.68 9.82 6.85
CA ALA A 18 -8.80 8.61 7.65
C ALA A 18 -7.76 7.54 7.26
N ILE A 19 -7.50 7.36 5.96
CA ILE A 19 -6.44 6.47 5.47
C ILE A 19 -5.07 6.95 5.94
N GLY A 20 -4.81 8.26 5.91
CA GLY A 20 -3.56 8.85 6.39
C GLY A 20 -3.33 8.61 7.88
N VAL A 21 -4.34 8.88 8.71
CA VAL A 21 -4.29 8.62 10.17
C VAL A 21 -4.08 7.13 10.44
N PHE A 22 -4.82 6.27 9.75
CA PHE A 22 -4.66 4.82 9.87
C PHE A 22 -3.26 4.36 9.50
N ASN A 23 -2.71 4.86 8.38
CA ASN A 23 -1.35 4.54 7.95
C ASN A 23 -0.31 4.95 9.00
N PHE A 24 -0.45 6.13 9.60
CA PHE A 24 0.42 6.60 10.67
C PHE A 24 0.39 5.69 11.91
N LEU A 25 -0.80 5.27 12.34
CA LEU A 25 -0.97 4.36 13.48
C LEU A 25 -0.34 2.99 13.21
N VAL A 26 -0.60 2.42 12.03
CA VAL A 26 -0.02 1.12 11.65
C VAL A 26 1.50 1.20 11.53
N THR A 27 2.03 2.30 10.99
CA THR A 27 3.48 2.51 10.90
C THR A 27 4.13 2.62 12.28
N SER A 28 3.46 3.26 13.25
CA SER A 28 3.94 3.31 14.64
C SER A 28 4.01 1.92 15.28
N ILE A 29 3.01 1.07 15.02
CA ILE A 29 3.02 -0.34 15.46
C ILE A 29 4.14 -1.12 14.74
N SER A 30 4.36 -0.85 13.45
CA SER A 30 5.40 -1.48 12.63
C SER A 30 6.80 -1.34 13.25
N VAL A 31 7.15 -0.14 13.75
CA VAL A 31 8.45 0.12 14.39
C VAL A 31 8.68 -0.80 15.59
N VAL A 32 7.68 -0.93 16.47
CA VAL A 32 7.76 -1.82 17.64
C VAL A 32 7.81 -3.30 17.22
N LEU A 33 7.08 -3.66 16.17
CA LEU A 33 7.05 -5.04 15.66
C LEU A 33 8.38 -5.44 15.00
N LEU A 34 9.06 -4.50 14.35
CA LEU A 34 10.36 -4.68 13.72
C LEU A 34 11.42 -5.08 14.75
N GLU A 35 11.46 -4.39 15.89
CA GLU A 35 12.40 -4.69 16.97
C GLU A 35 12.16 -6.09 17.58
N LYS A 36 10.89 -6.54 17.65
CA LYS A 36 10.52 -7.80 18.31
C LYS A 36 10.59 -9.04 17.41
N LYS A 37 10.17 -8.95 16.15
CA LYS A 37 9.98 -10.13 15.26
C LYS A 37 11.10 -10.35 14.25
N GLY A 38 12.06 -9.43 14.18
CA GLY A 38 13.19 -9.51 13.27
C GLY A 38 12.85 -9.12 11.83
N ARG A 39 13.88 -8.66 11.11
CA ARG A 39 13.77 -7.98 9.81
C ARG A 39 13.26 -8.88 8.68
N ARG A 40 13.62 -10.17 8.67
CA ARG A 40 13.22 -11.12 7.60
C ARG A 40 11.72 -11.47 7.64
N THR A 41 11.18 -11.67 8.84
CA THR A 41 9.76 -11.97 9.07
C THR A 41 8.89 -10.78 8.67
N LEU A 42 9.36 -9.57 8.97
CA LEU A 42 8.67 -8.33 8.63
C LEU A 42 8.75 -7.95 7.14
N LEU A 43 9.63 -8.57 6.36
CA LEU A 43 9.65 -8.38 4.92
C LEU A 43 8.75 -9.38 4.19
N LEU A 44 8.81 -10.66 4.56
CA LEU A 44 8.09 -11.71 3.83
C LEU A 44 6.57 -11.69 4.09
N TRP A 45 6.15 -11.61 5.35
CA TRP A 45 4.72 -11.68 5.70
C TRP A 45 3.91 -10.49 5.15
N PRO A 46 4.34 -9.23 5.33
CA PRO A 46 3.58 -8.10 4.80
C PRO A 46 3.58 -8.06 3.28
N THR A 47 4.64 -8.53 2.61
CA THR A 47 4.68 -8.66 1.15
C THR A 47 3.62 -9.64 0.65
N LEU A 48 3.41 -10.77 1.34
CA LEU A 48 2.34 -11.71 1.01
C LEU A 48 0.95 -11.08 1.23
N VAL A 49 0.74 -10.37 2.33
CA VAL A 49 -0.53 -9.66 2.60
C VAL A 49 -0.82 -8.63 1.51
N VAL A 50 0.19 -7.87 1.10
CA VAL A 50 0.08 -6.87 0.02
C VAL A 50 -0.22 -7.55 -1.32
N ALA A 51 0.47 -8.64 -1.66
CA ALA A 51 0.22 -9.37 -2.91
C ALA A 51 -1.20 -9.93 -2.98
N VAL A 52 -1.67 -10.59 -1.91
CA VAL A 52 -3.01 -11.17 -1.84
C VAL A 52 -4.09 -10.08 -1.86
N SER A 53 -3.92 -9.00 -1.09
CA SER A 53 -4.88 -7.89 -1.08
C SER A 53 -4.97 -7.19 -2.44
N LEU A 54 -3.85 -6.99 -3.14
CA LEU A 54 -3.83 -6.39 -4.48
C LEU A 54 -4.52 -7.29 -5.52
N ALA A 55 -4.28 -8.60 -5.47
CA ALA A 55 -4.95 -9.57 -6.34
C ALA A 55 -6.47 -9.57 -6.12
N LEU A 56 -6.90 -9.63 -4.86
CA LEU A 56 -8.32 -9.58 -4.50
C LEU A 56 -8.97 -8.24 -4.89
N LEU A 57 -8.26 -7.12 -4.71
CA LEU A 57 -8.74 -5.80 -5.11
C LEU A 57 -8.94 -5.72 -6.62
N THR A 58 -8.00 -6.27 -7.41
CA THR A 58 -8.10 -6.33 -8.87
C THR A 58 -9.32 -7.14 -9.32
N ILE A 59 -9.54 -8.32 -8.72
CA ILE A 59 -10.70 -9.16 -9.01
C ILE A 59 -12.00 -8.45 -8.64
N THR A 60 -12.05 -7.84 -7.45
CA THR A 60 -13.27 -7.18 -6.95
C THR A 60 -13.65 -5.98 -7.83
N VAL A 61 -12.68 -5.17 -8.24
CA VAL A 61 -12.91 -4.02 -9.12
C VAL A 61 -13.36 -4.47 -10.51
N ASN A 62 -12.75 -5.52 -11.07
CA ASN A 62 -13.13 -6.07 -12.37
C ASN A 62 -14.56 -6.64 -12.35
N LEU A 63 -14.94 -7.36 -11.29
CA LEU A 63 -16.32 -7.84 -11.11
C LEU A 63 -17.30 -6.67 -11.03
N VAL A 64 -17.00 -5.65 -10.24
CA VAL A 64 -17.85 -4.47 -10.08
C VAL A 64 -18.08 -3.73 -11.40
N THR A 65 -17.09 -3.70 -12.31
CA THR A 65 -17.28 -3.09 -13.65
C THR A 65 -18.20 -3.90 -14.56
N HIS A 66 -18.39 -5.20 -14.32
CA HIS A 66 -19.26 -6.07 -15.12
C HIS A 66 -20.69 -6.23 -14.55
N LEU A 67 -20.87 -6.03 -13.24
CA LEU A 67 -22.19 -6.07 -12.59
C LEU A 67 -22.88 -4.70 -12.65
N LYS A 68 -23.96 -4.59 -13.43
CA LYS A 68 -24.85 -3.41 -13.43
C LYS A 68 -25.53 -3.23 -12.07
N GLU A 69 -25.79 -1.95 -11.74
CA GLU A 69 -26.27 -1.43 -10.45
C GLU A 69 -27.27 -2.34 -9.71
N GLY A 70 -26.92 -2.69 -8.47
CA GLY A 70 -27.73 -3.48 -7.54
C GLY A 70 -27.06 -3.57 -6.16
N VAL A 71 -27.75 -4.13 -5.17
CA VAL A 71 -27.24 -4.31 -3.79
C VAL A 71 -25.86 -5.01 -3.76
N ILE A 72 -25.61 -5.90 -4.72
CA ILE A 72 -24.36 -6.64 -4.88
C ILE A 72 -23.20 -5.71 -5.24
N ALA A 73 -23.42 -4.69 -6.07
CA ALA A 73 -22.39 -3.72 -6.45
C ALA A 73 -21.94 -2.86 -5.25
N GLN A 74 -22.88 -2.46 -4.39
CA GLN A 74 -22.58 -1.72 -3.16
C GLN A 74 -21.77 -2.58 -2.18
N ALA A 75 -22.16 -3.84 -1.97
CA ALA A 75 -21.44 -4.76 -1.11
C ALA A 75 -19.98 -5.00 -1.59
N MET A 76 -19.79 -5.15 -2.90
CA MET A 76 -18.45 -5.28 -3.49
C MET A 76 -17.62 -4.00 -3.42
N GLY A 77 -18.25 -2.82 -3.48
CA GLY A 77 -17.61 -1.54 -3.23
C GLY A 77 -17.08 -1.41 -1.80
N VAL A 78 -17.87 -1.82 -0.80
CA VAL A 78 -17.45 -1.86 0.61
C VAL A 78 -16.30 -2.86 0.81
N LEU A 79 -16.39 -4.05 0.19
CA LEU A 79 -15.31 -5.04 0.23
C LEU A 79 -14.01 -4.48 -0.35
N SER A 80 -14.08 -3.78 -1.48
CA SER A 80 -12.92 -3.12 -2.10
C SER A 80 -12.28 -2.08 -1.17
N ALA A 81 -13.09 -1.33 -0.42
CA ALA A 81 -12.58 -0.38 0.57
C ALA A 81 -11.85 -1.09 1.72
N VAL A 82 -12.40 -2.19 2.24
CA VAL A 82 -11.74 -3.00 3.29
C VAL A 82 -10.43 -3.60 2.78
N LEU A 83 -10.41 -4.11 1.56
CA LEU A 83 -9.20 -4.64 0.91
C LEU A 83 -8.14 -3.55 0.73
N LEU A 84 -8.53 -2.31 0.44
CA LEU A 84 -7.62 -1.17 0.39
C LEU A 84 -6.99 -0.89 1.76
N PHE A 85 -7.76 -0.92 2.85
CA PHE A 85 -7.19 -0.78 4.20
C PHE A 85 -6.23 -1.91 4.56
N CYS A 86 -6.52 -3.14 4.13
CA CYS A 86 -5.64 -4.30 4.30
C CYS A 86 -4.34 -4.15 3.50
N TYR A 87 -4.43 -3.63 2.27
CA TYR A 87 -3.26 -3.29 1.47
C TYR A 87 -2.41 -2.21 2.15
N VAL A 88 -3.03 -1.12 2.62
CA VAL A 88 -2.35 -0.01 3.31
C VAL A 88 -1.67 -0.49 4.59
N SER A 89 -2.31 -1.38 5.36
CA SER A 89 -1.71 -1.93 6.57
C SER A 89 -0.51 -2.82 6.27
N GLY A 90 -0.60 -3.71 5.28
CA GLY A 90 0.53 -4.53 4.85
C GLY A 90 1.70 -3.69 4.32
N PHE A 91 1.41 -2.63 3.56
CA PHE A 91 2.42 -1.71 3.07
C PHE A 91 3.13 -0.95 4.21
N ALA A 92 2.37 -0.41 5.16
CA ALA A 92 2.88 0.30 6.34
C ALA A 92 3.70 -0.61 7.27
N LEU A 93 3.32 -1.89 7.39
CA LEU A 93 4.01 -2.85 8.26
C LEU A 93 5.36 -3.32 7.72
N GLY A 94 5.58 -3.33 6.41
CA GLY A 94 6.79 -3.94 5.85
C GLY A 94 7.43 -3.15 4.73
N LEU A 95 6.72 -3.01 3.61
CA LEU A 95 7.29 -2.49 2.37
C LEU A 95 7.71 -1.01 2.45
N GLY A 96 7.13 -0.23 3.36
CA GLY A 96 7.56 1.14 3.61
C GLY A 96 8.93 1.22 4.30
N PRO A 97 9.05 0.81 5.57
CA PRO A 97 10.27 1.03 6.36
C PRO A 97 11.38 0.01 6.09
N VAL A 98 11.05 -1.25 5.80
CA VAL A 98 12.03 -2.35 5.82
C VAL A 98 13.08 -2.25 4.71
N PRO A 99 12.75 -1.93 3.44
CA PRO A 99 13.77 -1.79 2.40
C PRO A 99 14.80 -0.69 2.70
N ALA A 100 14.35 0.45 3.24
CA ALA A 100 15.24 1.54 3.63
C ALA A 100 16.20 1.13 4.75
N LEU A 101 15.70 0.36 5.73
CA LEU A 101 16.52 -0.19 6.82
C LEU A 101 17.54 -1.21 6.32
N ILE A 102 17.15 -2.10 5.40
CA ILE A 102 18.05 -3.11 4.84
C ILE A 102 19.22 -2.46 4.10
N VAL A 103 18.98 -1.41 3.31
CA VAL A 103 20.06 -0.66 2.64
C VAL A 103 20.99 -0.02 3.67
N ALA A 104 20.48 0.50 4.78
CA ALA A 104 21.33 1.06 5.83
C ALA A 104 22.19 0.00 6.55
N GLU A 105 21.68 -1.23 6.68
CA GLU A 105 22.31 -2.32 7.43
C GLU A 105 23.30 -3.17 6.62
N ILE A 106 23.05 -3.38 5.32
CA ILE A 106 23.90 -4.21 4.45
C ILE A 106 25.22 -3.51 4.13
N PHE A 107 25.20 -2.18 3.94
CA PHE A 107 26.37 -1.44 3.48
C PHE A 107 27.23 -0.92 4.65
N ARG A 108 28.55 -1.12 4.50
CA ARG A 108 29.59 -0.60 5.40
C ARG A 108 29.61 0.93 5.32
N GLN A 109 30.06 1.60 6.39
CA GLN A 109 30.01 3.07 6.54
C GLN A 109 30.54 3.87 5.34
N GLY A 110 31.60 3.39 4.66
CA GLY A 110 32.17 4.06 3.47
C GLY A 110 31.20 4.18 2.29
N PRO A 111 30.80 3.06 1.63
CA PRO A 111 29.91 3.11 0.47
C PRO A 111 28.43 3.38 0.79
N ARG A 112 28.04 3.47 2.08
CA ARG A 112 26.63 3.57 2.50
C ARG A 112 25.89 4.75 1.87
N ALA A 113 26.52 5.92 1.81
CA ALA A 113 25.89 7.12 1.24
C ALA A 113 25.58 6.94 -0.25
N ALA A 114 26.50 6.35 -1.02
CA ALA A 114 26.32 6.09 -2.45
C ALA A 114 25.27 4.99 -2.71
N ALA A 115 25.23 3.95 -1.88
CA ALA A 115 24.22 2.90 -1.98
C ALA A 115 22.81 3.45 -1.67
N TYR A 116 22.70 4.30 -0.65
CA TYR A 116 21.43 4.92 -0.27
C TYR A 116 20.91 5.87 -1.36
N SER A 117 21.79 6.72 -1.93
CA SER A 117 21.40 7.62 -3.01
C SER A 117 20.94 6.87 -4.26
N LEU A 118 21.59 5.77 -4.62
CA LEU A 118 21.16 4.92 -5.73
C LEU A 118 19.80 4.27 -5.46
N SER A 119 19.61 3.68 -4.27
CA SER A 119 18.34 3.07 -3.86
C SER A 119 17.20 4.10 -3.92
N GLN A 120 17.43 5.31 -3.43
CA GLN A 120 16.43 6.37 -3.43
C GLN A 120 16.13 6.86 -4.85
N THR A 121 17.15 6.95 -5.71
CA THR A 121 16.98 7.31 -7.13
C THR A 121 16.10 6.29 -7.85
N VAL A 122 16.37 4.99 -7.67
CA VAL A 122 15.54 3.93 -8.26
C VAL A 122 14.10 4.00 -7.74
N GLN A 123 13.91 4.21 -6.43
CA GLN A 123 12.57 4.34 -5.85
C GLN A 123 11.78 5.50 -6.45
N TRP A 124 12.39 6.68 -6.57
CA TRP A 124 11.74 7.85 -7.18
C TRP A 124 11.47 7.65 -8.67
N LEU A 125 12.39 7.03 -9.41
CA LEU A 125 12.17 6.70 -10.83
C LEU A 125 11.01 5.73 -11.01
N SER A 126 10.93 4.68 -10.20
CA SER A 126 9.79 3.75 -10.22
C SER A 126 8.47 4.46 -9.89
N ASN A 127 8.48 5.37 -8.91
CA ASN A 127 7.30 6.16 -8.55
C ASN A 127 6.84 7.04 -9.74
N LEU A 128 7.77 7.73 -10.39
CA LEU A 128 7.49 8.54 -11.57
C LEU A 128 6.90 7.70 -12.71
N LEU A 129 7.47 6.53 -12.98
CA LEU A 129 6.95 5.61 -14.00
C LEU A 129 5.51 5.19 -13.70
N VAL A 130 5.17 4.88 -12.45
CA VAL A 130 3.81 4.53 -12.03
C VAL A 130 2.86 5.72 -12.25
N ILE A 131 3.25 6.92 -11.84
CA ILE A 131 2.43 8.13 -12.01
C ILE A 131 2.19 8.42 -13.48
N CYS A 132 3.18 8.30 -14.36
CA CYS A 132 3.02 8.51 -15.80
C CYS A 132 2.18 7.42 -16.46
N SER A 133 2.28 6.17 -16.00
CA SER A 133 1.57 5.04 -16.60
C SER A 133 0.10 4.99 -16.19
N TYR A 134 -0.25 5.42 -14.98
CA TYR A 134 -1.59 5.27 -14.42
C TYR A 134 -2.71 5.95 -15.26
N PRO A 135 -2.56 7.21 -15.73
CA PRO A 135 -3.56 7.85 -16.59
C PRO A 135 -3.70 7.19 -17.97
N SER A 136 -2.69 6.44 -18.41
CA SER A 136 -2.69 5.78 -19.72
C SER A 136 -3.45 4.45 -19.71
N ILE A 137 -3.66 3.87 -18.53
CA ILE A 137 -4.24 2.52 -18.33
C ILE A 137 -5.71 2.60 -17.87
N ASN A 138 -6.14 3.73 -17.31
CA ASN A 138 -7.46 3.90 -16.68
C ASN A 138 -8.28 5.00 -17.37
#